data_AF-X1I7P7-F1
#
_entry.id   AF-X1I7P7-F1
#
_cell.length_a   1.000
_cell.length_b   1.000
_cell.length_c   1.000
_cell.angle_alpha   90.00
_cell.angle_beta   90.00
_cell.angle_gamma   90.00
#
_symmetry.space_group_name_H-M   'P 1'
#
loop_
_entity.id
_entity.type
_entity.pdbx_description
1 polymer ?
#
loop_
_entity_poly.entity_id
_entity_poly.type
_entity_poly.pdbx_seq_one_letter_code
_entity_poly.pdbx_strand_id
1 'polypeptide(L)'
;LKKNFDSAYRLYDLSVVFLEKSLKILKTGIGCLSFLTTNKFISAEYGLKIRELLLRITEIKEILNISSLPIFKNTAAYPIILSCKKNNNIKNTVVIKNYDNIADFKQLHSKNLIKFPQNIIHSLPSFIIPLNSDANLINFLYANFKPLSIAIKDLNILYRPFGFIKWAENFKYMNKNKVSDKDIILLGTGNVGKYFINFNKRIKIAKVDKEISYFTYQPAYKEVWSKLSSEKLVFREISKELTFVYDPEFLLI
;
A
#
# COMPACT_ATOMS: atom_id res chain seq x y z
N LEU A 1 20.07 4.49 12.48
CA LEU A 1 19.56 3.72 11.31
C LEU A 1 19.37 4.60 10.07
N LYS A 2 18.47 5.61 10.08
CA LYS A 2 18.23 6.49 8.91
C LYS A 2 19.46 7.16 8.29
N LYS A 3 20.48 7.48 9.09
CA LYS A 3 21.75 8.07 8.60
C LYS A 3 22.69 7.05 7.92
N ASN A 4 22.49 5.75 8.15
CA ASN A 4 23.45 4.70 7.79
C ASN A 4 22.93 3.72 6.72
N PHE A 5 21.63 3.75 6.43
CA PHE A 5 20.98 2.81 5.51
C PHE A 5 20.06 3.57 4.58
N ASP A 6 20.24 3.37 3.28
CA ASP A 6 19.42 4.02 2.27
C ASP A 6 17.98 3.50 2.34
N SER A 7 17.80 2.21 2.61
CA SER A 7 16.50 1.55 2.77
C SER A 7 15.70 2.02 3.99
N ALA A 8 16.32 2.74 4.94
CA ALA A 8 15.64 3.31 6.09
C ALA A 8 14.81 4.57 5.70
N TYR A 9 13.83 4.35 4.83
CA TYR A 9 13.02 5.38 4.17
C TYR A 9 11.60 5.42 4.70
N ARG A 10 11.06 6.62 5.00
CA ARG A 10 9.70 6.81 5.55
C ARG A 10 9.43 5.92 6.78
N LEU A 11 8.28 5.23 6.81
CA LEU A 11 7.83 4.31 7.87
C LEU A 11 8.34 2.88 7.60
N TYR A 12 9.65 2.74 7.44
CA TYR A 12 10.28 1.44 7.18
C TYR A 12 10.19 0.50 8.39
N ASP A 13 10.22 -0.80 8.12
CA ASP A 13 10.45 -1.84 9.13
C ASP A 13 11.89 -2.36 9.07
N LEU A 14 12.33 -3.11 10.08
CA LEU A 14 13.72 -3.59 10.12
C LEU A 14 14.08 -4.54 8.97
N SER A 15 13.11 -5.18 8.29
CA SER A 15 13.40 -6.17 7.24
C SER A 15 14.18 -5.56 6.08
N VAL A 16 13.89 -4.31 5.70
CA VAL A 16 14.58 -3.65 4.57
C VAL A 16 16.03 -3.29 4.91
N VAL A 17 16.30 -2.98 6.19
CA VAL A 17 17.66 -2.70 6.69
C VAL A 17 18.50 -3.98 6.71
N PHE A 18 17.92 -5.09 7.18
CA PHE A 18 18.57 -6.40 7.13
C PHE A 18 18.86 -6.82 5.69
N LEU A 19 17.89 -6.62 4.79
CA LEU A 19 18.05 -6.94 3.39
C LEU A 19 19.18 -6.12 2.73
N GLU A 20 19.21 -4.79 2.93
CA GLU A 20 20.30 -3.94 2.44
C GLU A 20 21.67 -4.41 2.95
N LYS A 21 21.78 -4.71 4.25
CA LYS A 21 23.04 -5.17 4.84
C LYS A 21 23.49 -6.50 4.24
N SER A 22 22.57 -7.47 4.10
CA SER A 22 22.85 -8.76 3.48
C SER A 22 23.34 -8.59 2.03
N LEU A 23 22.67 -7.75 1.23
CA LEU A 23 23.07 -7.47 -0.15
C LEU A 23 24.47 -6.82 -0.25
N LYS A 24 24.83 -5.94 0.70
CA LYS A 24 26.16 -5.32 0.76
C LYS A 24 27.26 -6.36 0.99
N ILE A 25 27.00 -7.38 1.83
CA ILE A 25 27.96 -8.44 2.19
C ILE A 25 28.18 -9.46 1.05
N LEU A 26 27.17 -9.73 0.24
CA LEU A 26 27.29 -10.72 -0.85
C LEU A 26 28.43 -10.40 -1.82
N LYS A 27 29.11 -11.44 -2.31
CA LYS A 27 30.13 -11.35 -3.37
C LYS A 27 29.46 -11.26 -4.74
N THR A 28 29.83 -10.26 -5.55
CA THR A 28 29.29 -10.10 -6.92
C THR A 28 29.63 -11.31 -7.80
N GLY A 29 28.71 -11.74 -8.66
CA GLY A 29 28.86 -12.83 -9.62
C GLY A 29 28.67 -14.24 -9.05
N ILE A 30 28.82 -14.41 -7.72
CA ILE A 30 28.80 -15.73 -7.05
C ILE A 30 27.77 -15.77 -5.92
N GLY A 31 27.66 -14.70 -5.14
CA GLY A 31 26.85 -14.65 -3.92
C GLY A 31 25.35 -14.74 -4.21
N CYS A 32 24.69 -15.66 -3.51
CA CYS A 32 23.25 -15.82 -3.51
C CYS A 32 22.69 -15.49 -2.12
N LEU A 33 21.47 -14.96 -2.10
CA LEU A 33 20.69 -14.71 -0.89
C LEU A 33 19.34 -15.37 -1.06
N SER A 34 18.90 -16.09 -0.02
CA SER A 34 17.52 -16.53 0.13
C SER A 34 17.05 -16.14 1.51
N PHE A 35 15.96 -15.37 1.59
CA PHE A 35 15.54 -14.71 2.84
C PHE A 35 14.03 -14.84 3.04
N LEU A 36 13.63 -15.38 4.20
CA LEU A 36 12.25 -15.33 4.66
C LEU A 36 11.97 -13.94 5.23
N THR A 37 11.04 -13.21 4.62
CA THR A 37 10.74 -11.81 4.98
C THR A 37 9.27 -11.48 4.76
N THR A 38 8.83 -10.31 5.21
CA THR A 38 7.49 -9.80 4.90
C THR A 38 7.39 -9.36 3.44
N ASN A 39 6.22 -9.51 2.83
CA ASN A 39 5.98 -9.00 1.49
C ASN A 39 5.76 -7.48 1.43
N LYS A 40 5.64 -6.79 2.57
CA LYS A 40 5.21 -5.37 2.57
C LYS A 40 6.12 -4.46 1.76
N PHE A 41 7.45 -4.65 1.81
CA PHE A 41 8.39 -3.81 1.07
C PHE A 41 8.27 -3.96 -0.45
N ILE A 42 7.53 -4.95 -0.95
CA ILE A 42 7.32 -5.15 -2.40
C ILE A 42 6.43 -4.06 -3.01
N SER A 43 5.46 -3.55 -2.25
CA SER A 43 4.49 -2.55 -2.75
C SER A 43 4.41 -1.29 -1.90
N ALA A 44 4.71 -1.37 -0.61
CA ALA A 44 4.60 -0.20 0.28
C ALA A 44 5.60 0.91 -0.10
N GLU A 45 5.20 2.16 0.15
CA GLU A 45 6.00 3.36 -0.14
C GLU A 45 7.39 3.35 0.52
N TYR A 46 7.50 2.83 1.75
CA TYR A 46 8.81 2.73 2.42
C TYR A 46 9.77 1.77 1.73
N GLY A 47 9.25 0.84 0.91
CA GLY A 47 10.04 -0.15 0.19
C GLY A 47 10.74 0.38 -1.06
N LEU A 48 10.46 1.62 -1.49
CA LEU A 48 10.99 2.17 -2.75
C LEU A 48 12.51 2.01 -2.88
N LYS A 49 13.27 2.51 -1.89
CA LYS A 49 14.74 2.49 -1.93
C LYS A 49 15.34 1.08 -1.88
N ILE A 50 14.70 0.14 -1.20
CA ILE A 50 15.20 -1.25 -1.18
C ILE A 50 14.88 -1.97 -2.50
N ARG A 51 13.75 -1.67 -3.14
CA ARG A 51 13.42 -2.20 -4.48
C ARG A 51 14.40 -1.66 -5.53
N GLU A 52 14.71 -0.37 -5.49
CA GLU A 52 15.76 0.23 -6.33
C GLU A 52 17.10 -0.49 -6.15
N LEU A 53 17.51 -0.70 -4.89
CA LEU A 53 18.76 -1.40 -4.59
C LEU A 53 18.75 -2.83 -5.13
N LEU A 54 17.70 -3.60 -4.87
CA LEU A 54 17.53 -4.96 -5.37
C LEU A 54 17.66 -5.02 -6.89
N LEU A 55 16.89 -4.20 -7.61
CA LEU A 55 16.88 -4.22 -9.07
C LEU A 55 18.23 -3.79 -9.67
N ARG A 56 18.94 -2.88 -9.00
CA ARG A 56 20.23 -2.36 -9.47
C ARG A 56 21.37 -3.36 -9.34
N ILE A 57 21.40 -4.16 -8.26
CA ILE A 57 22.59 -4.98 -7.93
C ILE A 57 22.32 -6.48 -7.92
N THR A 58 21.07 -6.91 -8.19
CA THR A 58 20.70 -8.32 -8.15
C THR A 58 19.90 -8.79 -9.35
N GLU A 59 20.04 -10.08 -9.60
CA GLU A 59 19.11 -10.89 -10.37
C GLU A 59 18.14 -11.54 -9.37
N ILE A 60 16.90 -11.06 -9.32
CA ILE A 60 15.84 -11.68 -8.54
C ILE A 60 15.44 -12.98 -9.24
N LYS A 61 15.71 -14.12 -8.62
CA LYS A 61 15.46 -15.43 -9.22
C LYS A 61 14.08 -15.94 -8.92
N GLU A 62 13.69 -15.88 -7.66
CA GLU A 62 12.47 -16.51 -7.20
C GLU A 62 11.85 -15.75 -6.02
N ILE A 63 10.51 -15.67 -6.02
CA ILE A 63 9.72 -15.25 -4.87
C ILE A 63 8.70 -16.34 -4.58
N LEU A 64 8.85 -17.02 -3.45
CA LEU A 64 7.84 -17.95 -2.95
C LEU A 64 6.86 -17.15 -2.08
N ASN A 65 5.64 -16.99 -2.54
CA ASN A 65 4.58 -16.31 -1.81
C ASN A 65 3.80 -17.31 -0.95
N ILE A 66 4.06 -17.25 0.35
CA ILE A 66 3.43 -18.07 1.38
C ILE A 66 2.61 -17.18 2.34
N SER A 67 2.22 -15.98 1.89
CA SER A 67 1.58 -14.97 2.74
C SER A 67 0.17 -15.32 3.21
N SER A 68 -0.50 -16.22 2.49
CA SER A 68 -1.81 -16.81 2.83
C SER A 68 -1.70 -17.99 3.81
N LEU A 69 -0.50 -18.55 4.00
CA LEU A 69 -0.30 -19.75 4.80
C LEU A 69 -0.22 -19.41 6.30
N PRO A 70 -0.83 -20.22 7.18
CA PRO A 70 -0.77 -20.04 8.63
C PRO A 70 0.55 -20.57 9.22
N ILE A 71 1.69 -20.08 8.71
CA ILE A 71 3.04 -20.53 9.12
C ILE A 71 3.37 -20.04 10.54
N PHE A 72 3.02 -18.80 10.85
CA PHE A 72 3.25 -18.19 12.15
C PHE A 72 1.93 -18.07 12.90
N LYS A 73 1.84 -18.70 14.07
CA LYS A 73 0.64 -18.61 14.92
C LYS A 73 0.43 -17.15 15.35
N ASN A 74 -0.84 -16.73 15.37
CA ASN A 74 -1.31 -15.45 15.93
C ASN A 74 -0.70 -14.17 15.32
N THR A 75 -0.09 -14.24 14.12
CA THR A 75 0.50 -13.05 13.48
C THR A 75 0.29 -13.04 11.97
N ALA A 76 -0.24 -11.94 11.43
CA ALA A 76 -0.33 -11.70 9.99
C ALA A 76 0.99 -11.13 9.47
N ALA A 77 2.01 -11.98 9.30
CA ALA A 77 3.35 -11.56 8.87
C ALA A 77 3.49 -11.40 7.33
N TYR A 78 2.51 -11.92 6.58
CA TYR A 78 2.51 -11.99 5.11
C TYR A 78 3.87 -12.43 4.53
N PRO A 79 4.38 -13.61 4.94
CA PRO A 79 5.73 -14.02 4.58
C PRO A 79 5.90 -14.33 3.09
N ILE A 80 7.09 -14.04 2.60
CA ILE A 80 7.63 -14.49 1.31
C ILE A 80 9.04 -15.02 1.53
N ILE A 81 9.49 -15.91 0.64
CA ILE A 81 10.91 -16.26 0.51
C ILE A 81 11.44 -15.59 -0.75
N LEU A 82 12.31 -14.60 -0.58
CA LEU A 82 12.99 -13.89 -1.68
C LEU A 82 14.34 -14.54 -1.94
N SER A 83 14.57 -15.00 -3.17
CA SER A 83 15.84 -15.53 -3.61
C SER A 83 16.43 -14.68 -4.74
N CYS A 84 17.65 -14.18 -4.55
CA CYS A 84 18.36 -13.35 -5.54
C CYS A 84 19.86 -13.65 -5.58
N LYS A 85 20.48 -13.40 -6.73
CA LYS A 85 21.92 -13.47 -6.93
C LYS A 85 22.48 -12.07 -7.09
N LYS A 86 23.59 -11.74 -6.42
CA LYS A 86 24.26 -10.44 -6.60
C LYS A 86 24.98 -10.42 -7.94
N ASN A 87 24.28 -9.94 -8.95
CA ASN A 87 24.74 -9.77 -10.30
C ASN A 87 23.83 -8.74 -10.98
N ASN A 88 24.27 -8.11 -12.06
CA ASN A 88 23.45 -7.14 -12.78
C ASN A 88 23.32 -7.55 -14.25
N ASN A 89 22.50 -8.58 -14.51
CA ASN A 89 22.19 -9.02 -15.85
C ASN A 89 20.80 -8.55 -16.29
N ILE A 90 20.76 -7.82 -17.40
CA ILE A 90 19.56 -7.23 -17.97
C ILE A 90 18.56 -8.30 -18.46
N LYS A 91 19.03 -9.51 -18.77
CA LYS A 91 18.21 -10.62 -19.30
C LYS A 91 17.63 -11.54 -18.22
N ASN A 92 17.58 -11.10 -16.96
CA ASN A 92 17.06 -11.94 -15.87
C ASN A 92 15.53 -12.13 -15.95
N THR A 93 15.08 -13.35 -15.64
CA THR A 93 13.65 -13.69 -15.48
C THR A 93 13.34 -13.92 -14.01
N VAL A 94 12.29 -13.28 -13.51
CA VAL A 94 11.77 -13.49 -12.17
C VAL A 94 10.71 -14.59 -12.19
N VAL A 95 10.79 -15.53 -11.26
CA VAL A 95 9.77 -16.56 -11.04
C VAL A 95 9.03 -16.26 -9.74
N ILE A 96 7.70 -16.27 -9.76
CA ILE A 96 6.88 -16.16 -8.56
C ILE A 96 6.02 -17.40 -8.45
N LYS A 97 6.03 -18.03 -7.27
CA LYS A 97 5.24 -19.22 -6.96
C LYS A 97 4.32 -18.89 -5.79
N ASN A 98 3.03 -18.99 -6.01
CA ASN A 98 2.02 -18.78 -4.97
C ASN A 98 1.57 -20.14 -4.41
N TYR A 99 1.43 -20.19 -3.08
CA TYR A 99 0.99 -21.39 -2.37
C TYR A 99 -0.25 -21.08 -1.53
N ASP A 100 -1.31 -21.85 -1.74
CA ASP A 100 -2.59 -21.64 -1.06
C ASP A 100 -2.75 -22.50 0.21
N ASN A 101 -1.97 -23.58 0.33
CA ASN A 101 -1.95 -24.43 1.52
C ASN A 101 -0.55 -25.00 1.82
N ILE A 102 -0.39 -25.55 3.02
CA ILE A 102 0.90 -26.08 3.51
C ILE A 102 1.33 -27.35 2.77
N ALA A 103 0.40 -28.19 2.32
CA ALA A 103 0.73 -29.43 1.62
C ALA A 103 1.40 -29.13 0.27
N ASP A 104 0.79 -28.22 -0.50
CA ASP A 104 1.32 -27.69 -1.76
C ASP A 104 2.72 -27.09 -1.57
N PHE A 105 2.92 -26.30 -0.51
CA PHE A 105 4.24 -25.74 -0.19
C PHE A 105 5.27 -26.80 0.18
N LYS A 106 4.92 -27.79 1.00
CA LYS A 106 5.82 -28.89 1.39
C LYS A 106 6.26 -29.74 0.20
N GLN A 107 5.38 -29.95 -0.76
CA GLN A 107 5.69 -30.69 -1.97
C GLN A 107 6.30 -29.78 -3.06
N LEU A 108 6.33 -28.46 -2.85
CA LEU A 108 6.73 -27.44 -3.82
C LEU A 108 5.85 -27.42 -5.08
N HIS A 109 4.62 -27.91 -4.99
CA HIS A 109 3.61 -27.84 -6.05
C HIS A 109 2.86 -26.50 -6.00
N SER A 110 3.31 -25.50 -6.75
CA SER A 110 2.60 -24.22 -6.86
C SER A 110 1.50 -24.29 -7.91
N LYS A 111 0.25 -23.94 -7.55
CA LYS A 111 -0.86 -23.85 -8.52
C LYS A 111 -0.73 -22.66 -9.47
N ASN A 112 -0.22 -21.55 -8.97
CA ASN A 112 -0.06 -20.31 -9.73
C ASN A 112 1.42 -19.92 -9.80
N LEU A 113 1.99 -20.09 -10.99
CA LEU A 113 3.36 -19.72 -11.32
C LEU A 113 3.33 -18.55 -12.30
N ILE A 114 4.05 -17.48 -11.95
CA ILE A 114 4.20 -16.29 -12.78
C ILE A 114 5.67 -16.17 -13.17
N LYS A 115 5.92 -15.89 -14.44
CA LYS A 115 7.26 -15.64 -14.99
C LYS A 115 7.23 -14.37 -15.80
N PHE A 116 8.17 -13.46 -15.53
CA PHE A 116 8.33 -12.25 -16.33
C PHE A 116 9.78 -11.76 -16.33
N PRO A 117 10.23 -11.09 -17.40
CA PRO A 117 11.51 -10.40 -17.43
C PRO A 117 11.63 -9.35 -16.32
N GLN A 118 12.72 -9.38 -15.53
CA GLN A 118 12.93 -8.45 -14.40
C GLN A 118 12.87 -6.98 -14.85
N ASN A 119 13.28 -6.69 -16.08
CA ASN A 119 13.28 -5.33 -16.61
C ASN A 119 11.89 -4.68 -16.67
N ILE A 120 10.80 -5.46 -16.71
CA ILE A 120 9.44 -4.95 -16.62
C ILE A 120 9.21 -4.20 -15.31
N ILE A 121 9.89 -4.58 -14.21
CA ILE A 121 9.73 -3.87 -12.92
C ILE A 121 10.21 -2.42 -13.02
N HIS A 122 11.15 -2.10 -13.91
CA HIS A 122 11.61 -0.72 -14.12
C HIS A 122 10.56 0.18 -14.76
N SER A 123 9.58 -0.37 -15.50
CA SER A 123 8.47 0.40 -16.05
C SER A 123 7.29 0.54 -15.07
N LEU A 124 7.29 -0.20 -13.96
CA LEU A 124 6.23 -0.13 -12.97
C LEU A 124 6.42 1.06 -12.02
N PRO A 125 5.33 1.76 -11.63
CA PRO A 125 5.40 2.84 -10.67
C PRO A 125 6.07 2.41 -9.37
N SER A 126 7.01 3.23 -8.89
CA SER A 126 7.76 2.97 -7.66
C SER A 126 8.43 1.58 -7.61
N PHE A 127 8.74 1.00 -8.78
CA PHE A 127 9.39 -0.30 -8.92
C PHE A 127 8.68 -1.44 -8.18
N ILE A 128 7.34 -1.42 -8.12
CA ILE A 128 6.55 -2.44 -7.43
C ILE A 128 6.79 -3.81 -8.07
N ILE A 129 7.04 -4.83 -7.24
CA ILE A 129 7.20 -6.21 -7.72
C ILE A 129 5.83 -6.89 -7.65
N PRO A 130 5.20 -7.28 -8.77
CA PRO A 130 3.85 -7.80 -8.68
C PRO A 130 3.83 -9.26 -8.20
N LEU A 131 3.17 -9.56 -7.07
CA LEU A 131 3.06 -10.94 -6.57
C LEU A 131 1.98 -11.79 -7.26
N ASN A 132 0.88 -11.15 -7.66
CA ASN A 132 -0.31 -11.81 -8.20
C ASN A 132 -0.84 -11.12 -9.47
N SER A 133 0.01 -10.44 -10.25
CA SER A 133 -0.47 -9.74 -11.44
C SER A 133 -0.50 -10.64 -12.67
N ASP A 134 -1.55 -10.49 -13.47
CA ASP A 134 -1.46 -10.79 -14.89
C ASP A 134 -0.54 -9.77 -15.56
N ALA A 135 0.66 -10.19 -15.96
CA ALA A 135 1.62 -9.34 -16.66
C ALA A 135 1.05 -8.79 -17.98
N ASN A 136 0.15 -9.53 -18.63
CA ASN A 136 -0.53 -9.06 -19.84
C ASN A 136 -1.49 -7.92 -19.51
N LEU A 137 -2.23 -8.02 -18.41
CA LEU A 137 -3.11 -6.94 -17.96
C LEU A 137 -2.30 -5.67 -17.64
N ILE A 138 -1.19 -5.80 -16.92
CA ILE A 138 -0.30 -4.66 -16.64
C ILE A 138 0.16 -4.02 -17.95
N ASN A 139 0.73 -4.81 -18.87
CA ASN A 139 1.22 -4.30 -20.15
C ASN A 139 0.10 -3.65 -20.96
N PHE A 140 -1.08 -4.27 -21.00
CA PHE A 140 -2.27 -3.72 -21.64
C PHE A 140 -2.66 -2.37 -21.03
N LEU A 141 -2.68 -2.25 -19.70
CA LEU A 141 -3.03 -1.01 -19.01
C LEU A 141 -2.05 0.12 -19.36
N TYR A 142 -0.74 -0.11 -19.30
CA TYR A 142 0.26 0.92 -19.59
C TYR A 142 0.38 1.25 -21.09
N ALA A 143 0.08 0.30 -21.98
CA ALA A 143 0.13 0.54 -23.42
C ALA A 143 -1.11 1.30 -23.94
N ASN A 144 -2.27 1.11 -23.30
CA ASN A 144 -3.55 1.62 -23.83
C ASN A 144 -4.15 2.77 -23.02
N PHE A 145 -3.74 2.98 -21.77
CA PHE A 145 -4.35 3.97 -20.88
C PHE A 145 -3.32 4.96 -20.33
N LYS A 146 -3.78 6.18 -20.08
CA LYS A 146 -3.00 7.23 -19.42
C LYS A 146 -3.32 7.26 -17.93
N PRO A 147 -2.34 7.57 -17.05
CA PRO A 147 -2.62 7.85 -15.65
C PRO A 147 -3.68 8.94 -15.49
N LEU A 148 -4.49 8.82 -14.43
CA LEU A 148 -5.58 9.76 -14.14
C LEU A 148 -5.07 11.20 -14.01
N SER A 149 -3.86 11.39 -13.47
CA SER A 149 -3.21 12.70 -13.35
C SER A 149 -2.87 13.36 -14.68
N ILE A 150 -2.75 12.59 -15.76
CA ILE A 150 -2.56 13.14 -17.11
C ILE A 150 -3.91 13.46 -17.75
N ALA A 151 -4.92 12.63 -17.50
CA ALA A 151 -6.26 12.80 -18.04
C ALA A 151 -7.02 13.97 -17.40
N ILE A 152 -6.84 14.18 -16.09
CA ILE A 152 -7.51 15.21 -15.29
C ILE A 152 -6.45 16.19 -14.80
N LYS A 153 -6.34 17.34 -15.47
CA LYS A 153 -5.26 18.32 -15.25
C LYS A 153 -5.28 18.95 -13.85
N ASP A 154 -6.46 19.08 -13.27
CA ASP A 154 -6.75 19.66 -11.96
C ASP A 154 -7.02 18.59 -10.89
N LEU A 155 -6.58 17.34 -11.13
CA LEU A 155 -6.78 16.24 -10.20
C LEU A 155 -6.18 16.56 -8.83
N ASN A 156 -7.05 16.64 -7.83
CA ASN A 156 -6.66 16.83 -6.44
C ASN A 156 -7.07 15.59 -5.63
N ILE A 157 -6.09 14.94 -5.00
CA ILE A 157 -6.32 13.77 -4.15
C ILE A 157 -6.02 14.16 -2.71
N LEU A 158 -7.05 14.12 -1.87
CA LEU A 158 -6.90 14.28 -0.43
C LEU A 158 -6.80 12.90 0.22
N TYR A 159 -5.69 12.61 0.87
CA TYR A 159 -5.46 11.34 1.56
C TYR A 159 -5.06 11.57 3.00
N ARG A 160 -5.89 11.09 3.94
CA ARG A 160 -5.69 11.19 5.40
C ARG A 160 -5.22 12.59 5.85
N PRO A 161 -6.04 13.64 5.67
CA PRO A 161 -5.64 15.02 5.94
C PRO A 161 -5.16 15.28 7.39
N PHE A 162 -5.55 14.43 8.35
CA PHE A 162 -5.15 14.54 9.75
C PHE A 162 -4.25 13.38 10.22
N GLY A 163 -3.69 12.61 9.29
CA GLY A 163 -2.76 11.51 9.58
C GLY A 163 -3.40 10.28 10.24
N PHE A 164 -2.55 9.34 10.69
CA PHE A 164 -2.97 8.06 11.27
C PHE A 164 -3.07 8.05 12.80
N ILE A 165 -2.07 8.61 13.48
CA ILE A 165 -1.83 8.38 14.92
C ILE A 165 -2.47 9.49 15.75
N LYS A 166 -2.50 10.73 15.24
CA LYS A 166 -2.99 11.91 15.96
C LYS A 166 -4.47 12.19 15.80
N TRP A 167 -5.20 11.33 15.08
CA TRP A 167 -6.62 11.55 14.83
C TRP A 167 -7.44 11.71 16.11
N ALA A 168 -7.10 10.94 17.16
CA ALA A 168 -7.83 10.97 18.41
C ALA A 168 -7.81 12.34 19.11
N GLU A 169 -6.74 13.13 18.95
CA GLU A 169 -6.61 14.47 19.53
C GLU A 169 -7.64 15.44 18.96
N ASN A 170 -8.14 15.17 17.75
CA ASN A 170 -9.11 16.00 17.06
C ASN A 170 -10.55 15.76 17.53
N PHE A 171 -10.84 14.67 18.26
CA PHE A 171 -12.21 14.38 18.71
C PHE A 171 -12.83 15.45 19.62
N LYS A 172 -12.02 16.31 20.23
CA LYS A 172 -12.49 17.49 21.00
C LYS A 172 -13.23 18.52 20.14
N TYR A 173 -13.05 18.49 18.82
CA TYR A 173 -13.73 19.37 17.88
C TYR A 173 -15.02 18.77 17.30
N MET A 174 -15.42 17.57 17.76
CA MET A 174 -16.68 16.96 17.34
C MET A 174 -17.87 17.58 18.09
N ASN A 175 -18.94 17.88 17.36
CA ASN A 175 -20.20 18.33 17.92
C ASN A 175 -21.38 17.53 17.35
N LYS A 176 -22.38 17.21 18.18
CA LYS A 176 -23.57 16.48 17.73
C LYS A 176 -24.40 17.31 16.76
N ASN A 177 -24.46 18.63 16.99
CA ASN A 177 -25.22 19.55 16.18
C ASN A 177 -24.27 20.43 15.35
N LYS A 178 -24.71 20.84 14.16
CA LYS A 178 -24.02 21.83 13.33
C LYS A 178 -24.00 23.16 14.08
N VAL A 179 -22.83 23.77 14.24
CA VAL A 179 -22.66 25.08 14.91
C VAL A 179 -22.41 26.18 13.88
N SER A 180 -21.74 25.84 12.77
CA SER A 180 -21.40 26.76 11.68
C SER A 180 -21.62 26.11 10.33
N ASP A 181 -21.86 26.92 9.30
CA ASP A 181 -21.89 26.45 7.90
C ASP A 181 -20.57 25.89 7.39
N LYS A 182 -19.47 26.15 8.10
CA LYS A 182 -18.17 25.54 7.82
C LYS A 182 -17.99 24.17 8.47
N ASP A 183 -18.91 23.72 9.32
CA ASP A 183 -18.80 22.43 9.95
C ASP A 183 -19.13 21.32 8.95
N ILE A 184 -18.32 20.27 8.99
CA ILE A 184 -18.39 19.16 8.04
C ILE A 184 -18.78 17.88 8.76
N ILE A 185 -19.54 17.01 8.11
CA ILE A 185 -19.94 15.74 8.72
C ILE A 185 -18.73 14.81 8.74
N LEU A 186 -18.40 14.29 9.91
CA LEU A 186 -17.38 13.26 10.08
C LEU A 186 -17.98 11.88 9.84
N LEU A 187 -17.35 11.10 8.97
CA LEU A 187 -17.68 9.72 8.67
C LEU A 187 -16.51 8.81 9.02
N GLY A 188 -16.80 7.55 9.33
CA GLY A 188 -15.80 6.49 9.30
C GLY A 188 -15.70 5.88 7.91
N THR A 189 -14.57 5.26 7.58
CA THR A 189 -14.39 4.51 6.32
C THR A 189 -15.47 3.44 6.11
N GLY A 190 -15.98 2.86 7.20
CA GLY A 190 -17.04 1.86 7.15
C GLY A 190 -18.42 2.40 6.79
N ASN A 191 -18.64 3.72 6.83
CA ASN A 191 -19.89 4.39 6.46
C ASN A 191 -20.06 4.49 4.94
N VAL A 192 -18.96 4.47 4.18
CA VAL A 192 -19.00 4.52 2.72
C VAL A 192 -19.43 3.17 2.16
N GLY A 193 -20.62 3.16 1.57
CA GLY A 193 -21.14 2.10 0.74
C GLY A 193 -20.82 2.33 -0.73
N LYS A 194 -21.20 1.37 -1.58
CA LYS A 194 -21.08 1.50 -3.03
C LYS A 194 -22.21 2.41 -3.51
N TYR A 195 -21.88 3.66 -3.81
CA TYR A 195 -22.81 4.72 -4.23
C TYR A 195 -23.78 5.23 -3.16
N PHE A 196 -23.52 4.98 -1.86
CA PHE A 196 -24.32 5.54 -0.76
C PHE A 196 -23.49 5.76 0.51
N ILE A 197 -24.00 6.59 1.43
CA ILE A 197 -23.48 6.74 2.80
C ILE A 197 -24.46 6.09 3.78
N ASN A 198 -23.94 5.21 4.64
CA ASN A 198 -24.71 4.65 5.75
C ASN A 198 -24.60 5.55 6.98
N PHE A 199 -25.56 6.45 7.14
CA PHE A 199 -25.59 7.37 8.28
C PHE A 199 -25.91 6.69 9.63
N ASN A 200 -26.52 5.50 9.59
CA ASN A 200 -26.87 4.75 10.81
C ASN A 200 -25.67 4.01 11.42
N LYS A 201 -24.57 3.90 10.67
CA LYS A 201 -23.38 3.19 11.15
C LYS A 201 -22.52 4.09 12.03
N ARG A 202 -22.21 3.61 13.23
CA ARG A 202 -21.35 4.29 14.20
C ARG A 202 -19.89 4.28 13.76
N ILE A 203 -19.17 5.34 14.12
CA ILE A 203 -17.75 5.53 13.86
C ILE A 203 -16.96 4.86 15.01
N LYS A 204 -16.13 3.88 14.65
CA LYS A 204 -15.27 3.15 15.59
C LYS A 204 -13.80 3.38 15.24
N ILE A 205 -13.14 4.33 15.90
CA ILE A 205 -11.75 4.71 15.62
C ILE A 205 -11.03 4.99 16.95
N ALA A 206 -9.80 4.50 17.09
CA ALA A 206 -8.93 4.78 18.25
C ALA A 206 -9.61 4.56 19.63
N LYS A 207 -10.33 3.43 19.79
CA LYS A 207 -11.12 3.07 20.99
C LYS A 207 -12.30 3.99 21.29
N VAL A 208 -12.66 4.88 20.38
CA VAL A 208 -13.87 5.71 20.46
C VAL A 208 -14.97 5.08 19.62
N ASP A 209 -16.19 5.04 20.16
CA ASP A 209 -17.41 4.58 19.49
C ASP A 209 -18.47 5.68 19.57
N LYS A 210 -18.72 6.37 18.45
CA LYS A 210 -19.64 7.52 18.40
C LYS A 210 -20.58 7.45 17.20
N GLU A 211 -21.71 8.12 17.32
CA GLU A 211 -22.57 8.43 16.17
C GLU A 211 -21.85 9.40 15.24
N ILE A 212 -22.29 9.44 13.99
CA ILE A 212 -21.87 10.48 13.04
C ILE A 212 -22.15 11.84 13.68
N SER A 213 -21.18 12.73 13.56
CA SER A 213 -21.19 14.04 14.21
C SER A 213 -20.55 15.06 13.28
N TYR A 214 -20.76 16.33 13.57
CA TYR A 214 -20.09 17.42 12.89
C TYR A 214 -18.67 17.60 13.44
N PHE A 215 -17.75 17.96 12.55
CA PHE A 215 -16.39 18.33 12.87
C PHE A 215 -16.25 19.84 12.70
N THR A 216 -16.02 20.52 13.82
CA THR A 216 -16.05 21.98 13.90
C THR A 216 -14.86 22.58 13.17
N TYR A 217 -15.09 23.60 12.35
CA TYR A 217 -14.03 24.30 11.64
C TYR A 217 -12.91 24.77 12.57
N GLN A 218 -11.66 24.46 12.20
CA GLN A 218 -10.47 24.98 12.88
C GLN A 218 -9.64 25.82 11.90
N PRO A 219 -9.29 27.07 12.24
CA PRO A 219 -8.44 27.91 11.40
C PRO A 219 -7.10 27.26 11.02
N ALA A 220 -6.53 26.46 11.91
CA ALA A 220 -5.29 25.71 11.67
C ALA A 220 -5.39 24.70 10.51
N TYR A 221 -6.60 24.30 10.11
CA TYR A 221 -6.86 23.34 9.04
C TYR A 221 -7.57 23.96 7.84
N LYS A 222 -7.49 25.30 7.67
CA LYS A 222 -8.16 26.03 6.59
C LYS A 222 -7.96 25.40 5.20
N GLU A 223 -6.74 24.96 4.88
CA GLU A 223 -6.43 24.34 3.58
C GLU A 223 -7.13 22.99 3.37
N VAL A 224 -7.26 22.19 4.43
CA VAL A 224 -7.98 20.92 4.39
C VAL A 224 -9.47 21.19 4.13
N TRP A 225 -10.04 22.16 4.86
CA TRP A 225 -11.43 22.55 4.66
C TRP A 225 -11.70 23.05 3.26
N SER A 226 -10.84 23.93 2.70
CA SER A 226 -11.03 24.41 1.33
C SER A 226 -11.05 23.29 0.30
N LYS A 227 -10.32 22.19 0.54
CA LYS A 227 -10.31 21.01 -0.34
C LYS A 227 -11.51 20.08 -0.12
N LEU A 228 -12.10 20.10 1.07
CA LEU A 228 -13.30 19.32 1.40
C LEU A 228 -14.58 20.03 0.99
N SER A 229 -14.56 21.37 0.88
CA SER A 229 -15.68 22.21 0.45
C SER A 229 -15.92 22.21 -1.06
N SER A 230 -15.45 21.20 -1.79
CA SER A 230 -15.79 20.96 -3.19
C SER A 230 -16.46 19.60 -3.35
N GLU A 231 -17.23 19.47 -4.44
CA GLU A 231 -17.73 18.17 -4.91
C GLU A 231 -16.56 17.21 -5.11
N LYS A 232 -16.76 15.94 -4.73
CA LYS A 232 -15.69 14.94 -4.79
C LYS A 232 -16.24 13.52 -4.85
N LEU A 233 -15.37 12.61 -5.28
CA LEU A 233 -15.58 11.17 -5.10
C LEU A 233 -14.86 10.72 -3.84
N VAL A 234 -15.60 10.05 -2.97
CA VAL A 234 -15.09 9.58 -1.69
C VAL A 234 -14.89 8.09 -1.76
N PHE A 235 -13.62 7.67 -1.74
CA PHE A 235 -13.24 6.26 -1.86
C PHE A 235 -13.09 5.61 -0.49
N ARG A 236 -13.67 4.42 -0.34
CA ARG A 236 -13.43 3.58 0.83
C ARG A 236 -12.08 2.90 0.71
N GLU A 237 -11.13 3.34 1.53
CA GLU A 237 -9.76 2.83 1.51
C GLU A 237 -9.65 1.32 1.73
N ILE A 238 -10.47 0.76 2.63
CA ILE A 238 -10.45 -0.69 2.95
C ILE A 238 -11.76 -1.32 2.48
N SER A 239 -11.70 -1.92 1.29
CA SER A 239 -12.79 -2.69 0.69
C SER A 239 -12.26 -3.83 -0.18
N LYS A 240 -13.07 -4.88 -0.39
CA LYS A 240 -12.75 -5.98 -1.31
C LYS A 240 -12.95 -5.59 -2.77
N GLU A 241 -13.79 -4.59 -3.02
CA GLU A 241 -14.12 -4.07 -4.34
C GLU A 241 -14.00 -2.54 -4.34
N LEU A 242 -13.78 -1.95 -5.51
CA LEU A 242 -13.80 -0.50 -5.67
C LEU A 242 -15.14 0.05 -5.17
N THR A 243 -15.08 0.78 -4.05
CA THR A 243 -16.24 1.29 -3.34
C THR A 243 -16.05 2.79 -3.16
N PHE A 244 -16.97 3.56 -3.73
CA PHE A 244 -16.96 5.01 -3.62
C PHE A 244 -18.37 5.56 -3.66
N VAL A 245 -18.51 6.82 -3.28
CA VAL A 245 -19.74 7.59 -3.39
C VAL A 245 -19.42 8.98 -3.92
N TYR A 246 -20.37 9.58 -4.65
CA TYR A 246 -20.32 10.99 -4.99
C TYR A 246 -20.78 11.82 -3.78
N ASP A 247 -19.98 12.81 -3.40
CA ASP A 247 -20.24 13.68 -2.27
C ASP A 247 -20.39 15.15 -2.72
N PRO A 248 -21.64 15.64 -2.79
CA PRO A 248 -21.93 17.06 -2.96
C PRO A 248 -22.05 17.82 -1.62
N GLU A 249 -22.03 17.12 -0.47
CA GLU A 249 -22.38 17.65 0.86
C GLU A 249 -21.16 17.93 1.76
N PHE A 250 -19.95 17.94 1.18
CA PHE A 250 -18.71 18.33 1.86
C PHE A 250 -18.32 17.45 3.07
N LEU A 251 -18.46 16.13 2.95
CA LEU A 251 -18.17 15.14 3.97
C LEU A 251 -16.67 14.96 4.24
N LEU A 252 -16.31 14.62 5.49
CA LEU A 252 -14.95 14.24 5.92
C LEU A 252 -14.89 12.77 6.32
N ILE A 253 -13.84 12.05 5.88
CA ILE A 253 -13.57 10.64 6.22
C ILE A 253 -12.23 10.49 6.93
#